data_AF-A0AAE1S303-F1
#
_entry.id   AF-A0AAE1S303-F1
#
_cell.length_a   1.000
_cell.length_b   1.000
_cell.length_c   1.000
_cell.angle_alpha   90.00
_cell.angle_beta   90.00
_cell.angle_gamma   90.00
#
_symmetry.space_group_name_H-M   'P 1'
#
loop_
_entity.id
_entity.type
_entity.pdbx_description
1 polymer ?
#
loop_
_entity_poly.entity_id
_entity_poly.type
_entity_poly.pdbx_seq_one_letter_code
_entity_poly.pdbx_strand_id
1 'polypeptide(L)'
;MALSALAPISISPSLSKFTTTRINHKAPKGGIFTTKFTPISALSDPYVLQIAETLEDSLPSTSSTPLQKLRDNSSNTLLSTPWPSKKDEPFRFTDTSFLKNSTIQPTPPPKNESLSLSIDTLLPTLSIIDGYITKSLSDLTEFPIGVYVGSLLSVDSETILKRVSEYEFSFKGDLFWSLNGVGTPDVVLVYVPEGCKVENPLSLRYVSVEGSDKESKSLPFSNPRVLVLVEKGGEISIVEEYVSGGDKDKCYWTNSVMEVVVGEGAKVNHSYIQNQSFNAAHIKWTWVEQESNSTYEHIEVSTGGKLSRHNIHIQQVGPDTVTELSTFHMCVSDQTQDLHSRLVLDHPRGVSQQIHKCIVAHSSGQAVFDGNVQVNRYAQQTNAGQLTRSLLLEPRATVNVKPNLQIIADDVKCSHGAAISDLEEDQLFYFRARGIDAETARKALIFSFAAEVVDRFPNASIRKKVETHIRELLDPSRP
;
A
#
# COMPACT_ATOMS: atom_id res chain seq x y z
N MET A 1 26.59 -49.81 -36.93
CA MET A 1 25.97 -51.12 -36.65
C MET A 1 24.53 -50.82 -36.25
N ALA A 2 23.57 -50.79 -37.18
CA ALA A 2 22.93 -51.93 -37.86
C ALA A 2 22.03 -52.76 -36.92
N LEU A 3 20.81 -53.20 -37.24
CA LEU A 3 19.74 -52.84 -38.21
C LEU A 3 18.75 -54.04 -38.20
N SER A 4 17.45 -53.79 -38.04
CA SER A 4 16.35 -54.67 -38.50
C SER A 4 15.03 -53.87 -38.42
N ALA A 5 14.48 -53.29 -39.51
CA ALA A 5 13.79 -53.93 -40.65
C ALA A 5 12.48 -54.63 -40.22
N LEU A 6 11.28 -54.05 -40.43
CA LEU A 6 10.45 -54.02 -41.67
C LEU A 6 9.83 -55.40 -42.03
N ALA A 7 8.57 -55.59 -42.45
CA ALA A 7 7.36 -54.73 -42.55
C ALA A 7 6.06 -55.61 -42.63
N PRO A 8 5.05 -55.41 -43.54
CA PRO A 8 3.69 -54.92 -43.22
C PRO A 8 2.52 -55.88 -43.58
N ILE A 9 1.25 -55.48 -43.38
CA ILE A 9 0.02 -56.04 -44.04
C ILE A 9 -1.15 -55.01 -44.04
N SER A 10 -2.10 -55.16 -44.97
CA SER A 10 -3.10 -54.16 -45.41
C SER A 10 -4.60 -54.57 -45.27
N ILE A 11 -5.48 -53.61 -44.94
CA ILE A 11 -6.74 -53.18 -45.64
C ILE A 11 -7.41 -54.17 -46.64
N SER A 12 -8.75 -54.44 -46.67
CA SER A 12 -9.88 -53.96 -45.82
C SER A 12 -11.09 -54.92 -45.54
N PRO A 13 -12.23 -55.04 -46.30
CA PRO A 13 -13.55 -54.95 -45.63
C PRO A 13 -14.63 -56.03 -45.93
N SER A 14 -15.62 -56.18 -45.04
CA SER A 14 -16.95 -56.74 -45.39
C SER A 14 -18.09 -56.27 -44.46
N LEU A 15 -19.27 -56.02 -45.03
CA LEU A 15 -20.47 -55.54 -44.34
C LEU A 15 -21.31 -56.66 -43.68
N SER A 16 -22.11 -56.33 -42.67
CA SER A 16 -23.31 -57.09 -42.29
C SER A 16 -24.54 -56.18 -42.13
N LYS A 17 -25.72 -56.67 -42.55
CA LYS A 17 -26.94 -55.86 -42.77
C LYS A 17 -27.86 -55.76 -41.54
N PHE A 18 -28.73 -54.75 -41.62
CA PHE A 18 -29.82 -54.44 -40.67
C PHE A 18 -30.88 -55.54 -40.52
N THR A 19 -31.50 -55.59 -39.33
CA THR A 19 -32.90 -56.00 -39.12
C THR A 19 -33.65 -54.89 -38.37
N THR A 20 -34.93 -54.70 -38.69
CA THR A 20 -35.74 -53.54 -38.28
C THR A 20 -36.80 -53.90 -37.24
N THR A 21 -36.95 -53.04 -36.24
CA THR A 21 -38.17 -52.97 -35.40
C THR A 21 -38.61 -51.51 -35.25
N ARG A 22 -39.82 -51.18 -35.71
CA ARG A 22 -40.44 -49.86 -35.56
C ARG A 22 -41.06 -49.71 -34.17
N ILE A 23 -40.76 -48.62 -33.47
CA ILE A 23 -41.58 -48.09 -32.37
C ILE A 23 -41.75 -46.58 -32.60
N ASN A 24 -42.97 -46.07 -32.39
CA ASN A 24 -43.37 -44.72 -32.80
C ASN A 24 -42.71 -43.60 -31.98
N HIS A 25 -42.18 -42.58 -32.66
CA HIS A 25 -41.75 -41.34 -32.02
C HIS A 25 -42.95 -40.50 -31.55
N LYS A 26 -43.00 -40.17 -30.25
CA LYS A 26 -43.56 -38.89 -29.79
C LYS A 26 -42.41 -37.90 -29.67
N ALA A 27 -42.54 -36.74 -30.30
CA ALA A 27 -41.51 -35.71 -30.29
C ALA A 27 -41.41 -35.05 -28.88
N PRO A 28 -40.22 -34.99 -28.26
CA PRO A 28 -40.00 -34.09 -27.13
C PRO A 28 -39.91 -32.66 -27.64
N LYS A 29 -40.52 -31.71 -26.93
CA LYS A 29 -40.41 -30.28 -27.26
C LYS A 29 -38.96 -29.82 -27.05
N GLY A 30 -38.26 -29.51 -28.14
CA GLY A 30 -36.95 -28.87 -28.09
C GLY A 30 -37.09 -27.45 -27.55
N GLY A 31 -36.90 -27.28 -26.24
CA GLY A 31 -36.69 -25.96 -25.65
C GLY A 31 -35.34 -25.42 -26.12
N ILE A 32 -35.36 -24.44 -27.02
CA ILE A 32 -34.15 -23.70 -27.38
C ILE A 32 -33.74 -22.91 -26.14
N PHE A 33 -32.77 -23.42 -25.38
CA PHE A 33 -32.01 -22.61 -24.43
C PHE A 33 -31.17 -21.63 -25.23
N THR A 34 -31.80 -20.51 -25.62
CA THR A 34 -31.06 -19.31 -25.95
C THR A 34 -30.35 -18.87 -24.68
N THR A 35 -29.06 -19.20 -24.59
CA THR A 35 -28.15 -18.53 -23.68
C THR A 35 -28.18 -17.06 -24.05
N LYS A 36 -29.02 -16.28 -23.36
CA LYS A 36 -28.93 -14.83 -23.36
C LYS A 36 -27.56 -14.50 -22.80
N PHE A 37 -26.60 -14.28 -23.69
CA PHE A 37 -25.52 -13.36 -23.41
C PHE A 37 -26.19 -12.02 -23.10
N THR A 38 -26.43 -11.77 -21.83
CA THR A 38 -26.58 -10.41 -21.35
C THR A 38 -25.21 -9.79 -21.58
N PRO A 39 -25.05 -8.82 -22.49
CA PRO A 39 -23.85 -8.02 -22.46
C PRO A 39 -23.87 -7.34 -21.09
N ILE A 40 -22.92 -7.68 -20.23
CA ILE A 40 -22.56 -6.75 -19.16
C ILE A 40 -21.86 -5.61 -19.90
N SER A 41 -22.67 -4.66 -20.41
CA SER A 41 -22.20 -3.31 -20.55
C SER A 41 -21.77 -2.89 -19.15
N ALA A 42 -20.45 -2.93 -18.90
CA ALA A 42 -19.87 -2.32 -17.74
C ALA A 42 -20.19 -0.83 -17.84
N LEU A 43 -21.33 -0.44 -17.28
CA LEU A 43 -21.70 0.95 -17.11
C LEU A 43 -20.74 1.48 -16.06
N SER A 44 -19.73 2.19 -16.54
CA SER A 44 -18.82 3.02 -15.78
C SER A 44 -19.59 3.75 -14.66
N ASP A 45 -19.10 3.66 -13.43
CA ASP A 45 -19.75 4.33 -12.29
C ASP A 45 -19.71 5.86 -12.54
N PRO A 46 -20.85 6.54 -12.75
CA PRO A 46 -20.84 7.94 -13.17
C PRO A 46 -20.13 8.86 -12.18
N TYR A 47 -20.12 8.50 -10.89
CA TYR A 47 -19.42 9.24 -9.86
C TYR A 47 -17.89 9.09 -9.97
N VAL A 48 -17.40 7.90 -10.34
CA VAL A 48 -15.97 7.67 -10.60
C VAL A 48 -15.52 8.47 -11.82
N LEU A 49 -16.31 8.47 -12.90
CA LEU A 49 -16.00 9.27 -14.09
C LEU A 49 -16.01 10.77 -13.80
N GLN A 50 -16.99 11.27 -13.04
CA GLN A 50 -17.06 12.68 -12.66
C GLN A 50 -15.83 13.12 -11.86
N ILE A 51 -15.34 12.29 -10.93
CA ILE A 51 -14.09 12.58 -10.21
C ILE A 51 -12.91 12.58 -11.18
N ALA A 52 -12.82 11.61 -12.08
CA ALA A 52 -11.73 11.52 -13.06
C ALA A 52 -11.68 12.77 -13.97
N GLU A 53 -12.81 13.18 -14.53
CA GLU A 53 -12.94 14.40 -15.35
C GLU A 53 -12.54 15.66 -14.54
N THR A 54 -13.04 15.79 -13.31
CA THR A 54 -12.70 16.92 -12.42
C THR A 54 -11.20 16.96 -12.08
N LEU A 55 -10.55 15.81 -11.98
CA LEU A 55 -9.10 15.71 -11.78
C LEU A 55 -8.33 16.10 -13.05
N GLU A 56 -8.69 15.56 -14.22
CA GLU A 56 -8.04 15.87 -15.50
C GLU A 56 -8.12 17.38 -15.80
N ASP A 57 -9.28 18.00 -15.62
CA ASP A 57 -9.51 19.44 -15.80
C ASP A 57 -8.72 20.33 -14.80
N SER A 58 -8.33 19.79 -13.64
CA SER A 58 -7.59 20.54 -12.61
C SER A 58 -6.09 20.64 -12.88
N LEU A 59 -5.57 19.85 -13.81
CA LEU A 59 -4.13 19.69 -14.04
C LEU A 59 -3.63 20.51 -15.25
N PRO A 60 -2.35 20.95 -15.25
CA PRO A 60 -1.77 21.61 -16.40
C PRO A 60 -1.63 20.63 -17.58
N SER A 61 -1.89 21.15 -18.80
CA SER A 61 -1.83 20.38 -20.05
C SER A 61 -0.43 19.95 -20.50
N THR A 62 0.62 20.37 -19.77
CA THR A 62 2.00 19.95 -20.00
C THR A 62 2.33 18.68 -19.24
N SER A 63 2.52 17.56 -19.94
CA SER A 63 2.94 16.27 -19.38
C SER A 63 4.23 15.77 -20.04
N SER A 64 5.10 15.10 -19.28
CA SER A 64 6.18 14.30 -19.86
C SER A 64 5.62 12.99 -20.42
N THR A 65 6.31 12.35 -21.37
CA THR A 65 5.82 11.10 -21.98
C THR A 65 5.53 9.98 -20.97
N PRO A 66 6.34 9.75 -19.91
CA PRO A 66 6.00 8.76 -18.88
C PRO A 66 4.75 9.14 -18.08
N LEU A 67 4.58 10.42 -17.72
CA LEU A 67 3.41 10.90 -16.98
C LEU A 67 2.13 10.81 -17.83
N GLN A 68 2.21 11.07 -19.14
CA GLN A 68 1.06 10.89 -20.03
C GLN A 68 0.65 9.42 -20.12
N LYS A 69 1.61 8.49 -20.29
CA LYS A 69 1.32 7.04 -20.28
C LYS A 69 0.63 6.60 -18.99
N LEU A 70 1.07 7.12 -17.84
CA LEU A 70 0.44 6.83 -16.54
C LEU A 70 -1.01 7.30 -16.50
N ARG A 71 -1.29 8.55 -16.94
CA ARG A 71 -2.64 9.10 -17.03
C ARG A 71 -3.50 8.27 -17.97
N ASP A 72 -3.06 8.04 -19.20
CA ASP A 72 -3.78 7.25 -20.22
C ASP A 72 -4.14 5.85 -19.71
N ASN A 73 -3.19 5.13 -19.08
CA ASN A 73 -3.44 3.81 -18.49
C ASN A 73 -4.46 3.86 -17.34
N SER A 74 -4.42 4.93 -16.56
CA SER A 74 -5.29 5.11 -15.40
C SER A 74 -6.72 5.47 -15.82
N SER A 75 -6.91 6.44 -16.71
CA SER A 75 -8.22 6.82 -17.24
C SER A 75 -8.88 5.64 -17.95
N ASN A 76 -8.14 4.86 -18.76
CA ASN A 76 -8.63 3.62 -19.38
C ASN A 76 -9.10 2.57 -18.34
N THR A 77 -8.45 2.49 -17.18
CA THR A 77 -8.83 1.55 -16.11
C THR A 77 -10.11 2.04 -15.39
N LEU A 78 -10.24 3.35 -15.14
CA LEU A 78 -11.41 3.96 -14.51
C LEU A 78 -12.71 3.75 -15.31
N LEU A 79 -12.65 3.67 -16.65
CA LEU A 79 -13.81 3.37 -17.52
C LEU A 79 -14.55 2.07 -17.14
N SER A 80 -13.90 1.14 -16.44
CA SER A 80 -14.50 -0.15 -16.04
C SER A 80 -14.49 -0.40 -14.53
N THR A 81 -14.02 0.55 -13.73
CA THR A 81 -13.83 0.38 -12.28
C THR A 81 -14.96 1.02 -11.48
N PRO A 82 -15.81 0.25 -10.78
CA PRO A 82 -16.87 0.80 -9.95
C PRO A 82 -16.33 1.32 -8.60
N TRP A 83 -17.12 2.15 -7.91
CA TRP A 83 -16.79 2.50 -6.53
C TRP A 83 -16.89 1.29 -5.59
N PRO A 84 -15.87 0.99 -4.76
CA PRO A 84 -15.87 -0.19 -3.90
C PRO A 84 -16.93 -0.14 -2.80
N SER A 85 -17.50 -1.30 -2.48
CA SER A 85 -18.55 -1.47 -1.48
C SER A 85 -18.17 -2.52 -0.44
N LYS A 86 -18.88 -2.57 0.69
CA LYS A 86 -18.72 -3.64 1.71
C LYS A 86 -19.13 -5.04 1.23
N LYS A 87 -19.59 -5.19 -0.02
CA LYS A 87 -19.80 -6.51 -0.66
C LYS A 87 -18.54 -6.99 -1.38
N ASP A 88 -17.68 -6.07 -1.78
CA ASP A 88 -16.41 -6.36 -2.43
C ASP A 88 -15.42 -6.82 -1.36
N GLU A 89 -14.81 -7.98 -1.57
CA GLU A 89 -14.07 -8.68 -0.52
C GLU A 89 -12.91 -7.85 0.10
N PRO A 90 -12.10 -7.09 -0.68
CA PRO A 90 -11.06 -6.23 -0.13
C PRO A 90 -11.56 -5.03 0.69
N PHE A 91 -12.84 -4.68 0.58
CA PHE A 91 -13.48 -3.53 1.26
C PHE A 91 -14.59 -3.95 2.22
N ARG A 92 -14.74 -5.25 2.49
CA ARG A 92 -15.79 -5.81 3.36
C ARG A 92 -15.90 -5.12 4.72
N PHE A 93 -14.76 -4.75 5.29
CA PHE A 93 -14.64 -4.14 6.61
C PHE A 93 -14.39 -2.62 6.57
N THR A 94 -14.26 -2.03 5.39
CA THR A 94 -13.74 -0.66 5.21
C THR A 94 -14.78 0.23 4.55
N ASP A 95 -15.30 1.20 5.29
CA ASP A 95 -16.38 2.07 4.79
C ASP A 95 -15.84 3.28 4.02
N THR A 96 -15.97 3.24 2.69
CA THR A 96 -15.62 4.35 1.79
C THR A 96 -16.84 5.22 1.43
N SER A 97 -18.02 4.98 2.02
CA SER A 97 -19.24 5.70 1.64
C SER A 97 -19.22 7.19 2.00
N PHE A 98 -18.48 7.59 3.04
CA PHE A 98 -18.34 9.00 3.39
C PHE A 98 -17.57 9.79 2.32
N LEU A 99 -16.58 9.18 1.68
CA LEU A 99 -15.91 9.73 0.50
C LEU A 99 -16.91 9.88 -0.66
N LYS A 100 -17.64 8.80 -1.00
CA LYS A 100 -18.65 8.81 -2.07
C LYS A 100 -19.78 9.84 -1.87
N ASN A 101 -20.10 10.16 -0.62
CA ASN A 101 -21.13 11.14 -0.27
C ASN A 101 -20.59 12.59 -0.17
N SER A 102 -19.28 12.80 -0.35
CA SER A 102 -18.63 14.11 -0.29
C SER A 102 -18.51 14.74 -1.68
N THR A 103 -18.47 16.08 -1.71
CA THR A 103 -18.11 16.88 -2.88
C THR A 103 -16.59 16.97 -2.95
N ILE A 104 -15.97 16.05 -3.70
CA ILE A 104 -14.52 16.02 -3.91
C ILE A 104 -14.09 17.28 -4.66
N GLN A 105 -13.06 17.95 -4.16
CA GLN A 105 -12.47 19.14 -4.79
C GLN A 105 -10.96 18.94 -4.90
N PRO A 106 -10.37 18.86 -6.11
CA PRO A 106 -8.92 18.81 -6.26
C PRO A 106 -8.25 19.99 -5.58
N THR A 107 -7.18 19.74 -4.84
CA THR A 107 -6.41 20.80 -4.19
C THR A 107 -5.73 21.69 -5.24
N PRO A 108 -5.82 23.03 -5.13
CA PRO A 108 -5.10 23.92 -6.04
C PRO A 108 -3.59 23.92 -5.75
N PRO A 109 -2.74 24.37 -6.70
CA PRO A 109 -1.33 24.60 -6.45
C PRO A 109 -1.12 25.57 -5.26
N PRO A 110 -0.18 25.28 -4.35
CA PRO A 110 0.03 26.09 -3.14
C PRO A 110 0.49 27.51 -3.47
N LYS A 111 -0.10 28.50 -2.80
CA LYS A 111 0.24 29.92 -2.98
C LYS A 111 1.43 30.30 -2.08
N ASN A 112 2.65 30.18 -2.64
CA ASN A 112 3.96 30.59 -2.09
C ASN A 112 4.15 30.66 -0.55
N GLU A 113 4.89 29.66 -0.04
CA GLU A 113 6.02 29.82 0.90
C GLU A 113 5.82 30.58 2.23
N SER A 114 4.64 30.54 2.85
CA SER A 114 4.44 31.06 4.22
C SER A 114 3.90 30.05 5.25
N LEU A 115 4.06 28.76 4.94
CA LEU A 115 3.97 27.71 5.95
C LEU A 115 5.31 27.57 6.65
N SER A 116 5.40 28.17 7.84
CA SER A 116 6.46 27.92 8.84
C SER A 116 6.28 26.52 9.47
N LEU A 117 6.26 25.50 8.61
CA LEU A 117 6.41 24.12 9.02
C LEU A 117 7.82 24.01 9.61
N SER A 118 7.92 23.86 10.93
CA SER A 118 9.17 23.58 11.59
C SER A 118 9.71 22.25 11.06
N ILE A 119 10.70 22.33 10.16
CA ILE A 119 11.48 21.20 9.65
C ILE A 119 12.44 20.83 10.79
N ASP A 120 11.90 20.15 11.79
CA ASP A 120 12.61 19.70 13.00
C ASP A 120 13.35 18.38 12.71
N THR A 121 14.04 18.36 11.56
CA THR A 121 14.70 17.18 10.99
C THR A 121 16.01 17.58 10.35
N LEU A 122 17.12 17.09 10.92
CA LEU A 122 18.48 17.17 10.38
C LEU A 122 18.69 16.24 9.17
N LEU A 123 17.65 16.04 8.36
CA LEU A 123 17.62 15.09 7.24
C LEU A 123 17.35 15.86 5.94
N PRO A 124 17.99 15.48 4.81
CA PRO A 124 17.60 15.97 3.49
C PRO A 124 16.10 15.76 3.26
N THR A 125 15.34 16.85 3.16
CA THR A 125 13.86 16.80 3.23
C THR A 125 13.22 17.41 1.99
N LEU A 126 12.47 16.59 1.25
CA LEU A 126 11.57 17.06 0.19
C LEU A 126 10.15 17.23 0.76
N SER A 127 9.58 18.43 0.61
CA SER A 127 8.22 18.74 1.07
C SER A 127 7.21 18.65 -0.06
N ILE A 128 6.10 17.95 0.18
CA ILE A 128 5.00 17.73 -0.76
C ILE A 128 3.73 18.30 -0.12
N ILE A 129 3.25 19.44 -0.61
CA ILE A 129 2.11 20.15 -0.04
C ILE A 129 0.88 19.91 -0.92
N ASP A 130 -0.14 19.25 -0.36
CA ASP A 130 -1.41 18.96 -1.03
C ASP A 130 -1.26 18.33 -2.44
N GLY A 131 -0.24 17.49 -2.62
CA GLY A 131 0.09 16.83 -3.88
C GLY A 131 1.22 17.49 -4.68
N TYR A 132 1.52 18.76 -4.42
CA TYR A 132 2.50 19.55 -5.18
C TYR A 132 3.88 19.57 -4.52
N ILE A 133 4.91 19.33 -5.32
CA ILE A 133 6.30 19.40 -4.89
C ILE A 133 6.64 20.86 -4.57
N THR A 134 6.91 21.16 -3.30
CA THR A 134 7.31 22.50 -2.85
C THR A 134 8.79 22.48 -2.52
N LYS A 135 9.56 23.37 -3.15
CA LYS A 135 11.02 23.49 -2.95
C LYS A 135 11.35 24.18 -1.61
N SER A 136 11.04 23.51 -0.49
CA SER A 136 11.77 23.82 0.74
C SER A 136 13.20 23.33 0.57
N LEU A 137 14.11 24.27 0.28
CA LEU A 137 15.53 24.03 -0.01
C LEU A 137 16.35 23.72 1.26
N SER A 138 15.85 22.80 2.09
CA SER A 138 16.59 22.25 3.24
C SER A 138 17.48 21.09 2.77
N ASP A 139 18.64 21.45 2.22
CA ASP A 139 19.79 20.60 1.91
C ASP A 139 19.54 19.26 1.18
N LEU A 140 18.94 19.31 -0.01
CA LEU A 140 19.09 18.25 -1.03
C LEU A 140 20.50 18.24 -1.68
N THR A 141 21.40 19.08 -1.19
CA THR A 141 22.80 19.31 -1.63
C THR A 141 23.79 18.26 -1.14
N GLU A 142 23.39 17.38 -0.21
CA GLU A 142 24.29 16.37 0.39
C GLU A 142 24.30 15.01 -0.35
N PHE A 143 23.46 14.81 -1.37
CA PHE A 143 23.39 13.52 -2.04
C PHE A 143 24.64 13.20 -2.89
N PRO A 144 25.09 11.93 -2.93
CA PRO A 144 26.20 11.50 -3.78
C PRO A 144 25.98 11.82 -5.26
N ILE A 145 27.09 11.99 -6.00
CA ILE A 145 27.08 12.30 -7.43
C ILE A 145 26.28 11.23 -8.19
N GLY A 146 25.28 11.67 -8.96
CA GLY A 146 24.42 10.82 -9.79
C GLY A 146 23.10 10.40 -9.13
N VAL A 147 22.93 10.63 -7.83
CA VAL A 147 21.62 10.53 -7.17
C VAL A 147 20.75 11.72 -7.60
N TYR A 148 19.48 11.46 -7.90
CA TYR A 148 18.50 12.51 -8.21
C TYR A 148 17.29 12.40 -7.28
N VAL A 149 16.86 13.54 -6.72
CA VAL A 149 15.65 13.66 -5.92
C VAL A 149 14.93 14.93 -6.37
N GLY A 150 13.74 14.80 -6.96
CA GLY A 150 13.02 15.96 -7.48
C GLY A 150 11.79 15.64 -8.31
N SER A 151 11.33 16.63 -9.06
CA SER A 151 10.20 16.53 -9.99
C SER A 151 10.58 15.76 -11.24
N LEU A 152 9.77 14.78 -11.66
CA LEU A 152 9.94 14.08 -12.94
C LEU A 152 9.87 15.03 -14.14
N LEU A 153 9.10 16.12 -14.04
CA LEU A 153 9.02 17.17 -15.06
C LEU A 153 10.31 18.03 -15.15
N SER A 154 11.21 17.93 -14.16
CA SER A 154 12.48 18.69 -14.09
C SER A 154 13.74 17.81 -14.22
N VAL A 155 13.64 16.63 -14.83
CA VAL A 155 14.79 15.75 -15.06
C VAL A 155 15.50 16.16 -16.35
N ASP A 156 16.68 16.76 -16.24
CA ASP A 156 17.51 17.14 -17.39
C ASP A 156 18.41 16.00 -17.93
N SER A 157 18.55 14.90 -17.18
CA SER A 157 19.42 13.78 -17.54
C SER A 157 18.74 12.78 -18.48
N GLU A 158 19.23 12.69 -19.72
CA GLU A 158 18.76 11.71 -20.72
C GLU A 158 18.84 10.27 -20.21
N THR A 159 19.90 9.92 -19.45
CA THR A 159 20.07 8.56 -18.89
C THR A 159 18.96 8.22 -17.90
N ILE A 160 18.61 9.15 -17.01
CA ILE A 160 17.55 8.97 -16.02
C ILE A 160 16.18 8.92 -16.73
N LEU A 161 15.92 9.85 -17.67
CA LEU A 161 14.69 9.85 -18.47
C LEU A 161 14.50 8.55 -19.26
N LYS A 162 15.58 8.00 -19.83
CA LYS A 162 15.55 6.70 -20.52
C LYS A 162 15.15 5.59 -19.55
N ARG A 163 15.81 5.52 -18.39
CA ARG A 163 15.53 4.49 -17.37
C ARG A 163 14.10 4.57 -16.81
N VAL A 164 13.58 5.77 -16.58
CA VAL A 164 12.17 5.99 -16.19
C VAL A 164 11.20 5.64 -17.33
N SER A 165 11.61 5.83 -18.60
CA SER A 165 10.79 5.44 -19.76
C SER A 165 10.77 3.93 -20.03
N GLU A 166 11.79 3.21 -19.55
CA GLU A 166 11.89 1.74 -19.53
C GLU A 166 11.10 1.13 -18.35
N TYR A 167 10.86 1.88 -17.28
CA TYR A 167 9.95 1.45 -16.21
C TYR A 167 8.50 1.46 -16.74
N GLU A 168 7.90 0.28 -16.85
CA GLU A 168 6.50 0.15 -17.22
C GLU A 168 5.60 0.28 -15.99
N PHE A 169 4.75 1.31 -15.98
CA PHE A 169 3.58 1.41 -15.08
C PHE A 169 2.52 0.34 -15.42
N SER A 170 2.91 -0.93 -15.30
CA SER A 170 2.16 -2.12 -15.69
C SER A 170 1.27 -2.64 -14.54
N PHE A 171 1.64 -2.35 -13.29
CA PHE A 171 0.82 -2.70 -12.13
C PHE A 171 -0.53 -1.96 -12.15
N LYS A 172 -1.59 -2.74 -11.94
CA LYS A 172 -2.96 -2.26 -11.82
C LYS A 172 -3.43 -2.48 -10.39
N GLY A 173 -3.41 -1.40 -9.60
CA GLY A 173 -4.04 -1.37 -8.29
C GLY A 173 -5.57 -1.29 -8.38
N ASP A 174 -6.19 -0.81 -7.30
CA ASP A 174 -7.64 -0.60 -7.24
C ASP A 174 -8.08 0.75 -7.86
N LEU A 175 -9.33 1.14 -7.60
CA LEU A 175 -9.87 2.46 -7.96
C LEU A 175 -8.95 3.61 -7.53
N PHE A 176 -8.42 3.56 -6.31
CA PHE A 176 -7.67 4.66 -5.71
C PHE A 176 -6.27 4.80 -6.33
N TRP A 177 -5.65 3.67 -6.71
CA TRP A 177 -4.44 3.68 -7.55
C TRP A 177 -4.66 4.42 -8.87
N SER A 178 -5.76 4.16 -9.56
CA SER A 178 -6.08 4.80 -10.84
C SER A 178 -6.52 6.26 -10.68
N LEU A 179 -7.29 6.60 -9.64
CA LEU A 179 -7.62 8.00 -9.32
C LEU A 179 -6.34 8.82 -9.04
N ASN A 180 -5.34 8.24 -8.37
CA ASN A 180 -4.04 8.88 -8.19
C ASN A 180 -3.32 9.06 -9.53
N GLY A 181 -3.26 8.02 -10.37
CA GLY A 181 -2.56 8.09 -11.66
C GLY A 181 -3.13 9.13 -12.63
N VAL A 182 -4.45 9.37 -12.59
CA VAL A 182 -5.10 10.48 -13.32
C VAL A 182 -4.84 11.83 -12.62
N GLY A 183 -5.09 11.89 -11.31
CA GLY A 183 -5.07 13.13 -10.54
C GLY A 183 -3.71 13.64 -10.06
N THR A 184 -2.61 12.95 -10.36
CA THR A 184 -1.30 13.35 -9.87
C THR A 184 -0.73 14.53 -10.68
N PRO A 185 -0.37 15.65 -10.02
CA PRO A 185 0.12 16.84 -10.74
C PRO A 185 1.53 16.62 -11.31
N ASP A 186 2.35 15.86 -10.60
CA ASP A 186 3.73 15.53 -10.92
C ASP A 186 4.10 14.21 -10.21
N VAL A 187 5.21 13.59 -10.59
CA VAL A 187 5.77 12.43 -9.89
C VAL A 187 7.09 12.84 -9.25
N VAL A 188 7.24 12.62 -7.94
CA VAL A 188 8.56 12.73 -7.31
C VAL A 188 9.40 11.55 -7.78
N LEU A 189 10.53 11.82 -8.41
CA LEU A 189 11.51 10.82 -8.76
C LEU A 189 12.64 10.81 -7.73
N VAL A 190 12.93 9.63 -7.20
CA VAL A 190 14.14 9.31 -6.43
C VAL A 190 14.92 8.27 -7.24
N TYR A 191 16.10 8.63 -7.72
CA TYR A 191 16.96 7.75 -8.50
C TYR A 191 18.32 7.58 -7.81
N VAL A 192 18.74 6.34 -7.58
CA VAL A 192 20.02 5.98 -6.97
C VAL A 192 20.81 5.10 -7.97
N PRO A 193 21.99 5.54 -8.43
CA PRO A 193 22.75 4.83 -9.45
C PRO A 193 23.46 3.57 -8.91
N GLU A 194 23.96 2.74 -9.82
CA GLU A 194 24.60 1.45 -9.52
C GLU A 194 25.75 1.61 -8.49
N GLY A 195 25.73 0.76 -7.45
CA GLY A 195 26.72 0.72 -6.37
C GLY A 195 26.74 1.95 -5.45
N CYS A 196 25.81 2.89 -5.59
CA CYS A 196 25.78 4.11 -4.81
C CYS A 196 25.11 3.92 -3.46
N LYS A 197 25.82 4.23 -2.37
CA LYS A 197 25.30 4.21 -1.00
C LYS A 197 24.97 5.62 -0.51
N VAL A 198 23.70 5.85 -0.21
CA VAL A 198 23.17 7.10 0.34
C VAL A 198 23.14 7.00 1.86
N GLU A 199 24.11 7.63 2.52
CA GLU A 199 24.30 7.54 3.98
C GLU A 199 23.19 8.26 4.78
N ASN A 200 22.75 9.43 4.33
CA ASN A 200 21.72 10.23 5.02
C ASN A 200 20.31 9.84 4.52
N PRO A 201 19.36 9.48 5.41
CA PRO A 201 18.00 9.15 5.01
C PRO A 201 17.28 10.32 4.32
N LEU A 202 16.65 10.06 3.18
CA LEU A 202 15.79 11.01 2.49
C LEU A 202 14.43 11.07 3.18
N SER A 203 14.04 12.26 3.65
CA SER A 203 12.70 12.51 4.20
C SER A 203 11.75 13.03 3.11
N LEU A 204 10.64 12.33 2.89
CA LEU A 204 9.52 12.72 2.04
C LEU A 204 8.37 13.16 2.94
N ARG A 205 8.19 14.48 3.08
CA ARG A 205 7.25 15.05 4.05
C ARG A 205 6.00 15.58 3.35
N TYR A 206 4.92 14.82 3.48
CA TYR A 206 3.61 15.12 2.95
C TYR A 206 2.81 15.97 3.94
N VAL A 207 2.35 17.13 3.49
CA VAL A 207 1.65 18.10 4.32
C VAL A 207 0.31 18.44 3.69
N SER A 208 -0.76 18.19 4.42
CA SER A 208 -2.12 18.56 4.01
C SER A 208 -2.52 19.89 4.63
N VAL A 209 -2.68 20.94 3.82
CA VAL A 209 -2.92 22.31 4.29
C VAL A 209 -4.35 22.72 3.97
N GLU A 210 -4.78 22.46 2.73
CA GLU A 210 -6.17 22.63 2.31
C GLU A 210 -7.07 21.66 3.08
N GLY A 211 -8.12 22.19 3.69
CA GLY A 211 -8.97 21.42 4.59
C GLY A 211 -10.28 22.12 4.90
N SER A 212 -11.37 21.37 4.82
CA SER A 212 -12.72 21.83 5.15
C SER A 212 -13.06 21.58 6.62
N ASP A 213 -14.09 22.27 7.12
CA ASP A 213 -14.63 22.02 8.46
C ASP A 213 -15.54 20.79 8.47
N LYS A 214 -15.69 20.14 9.64
CA LYS A 214 -16.46 18.89 9.85
C LYS A 214 -17.91 18.92 9.32
N GLU A 215 -18.51 20.10 9.24
CA GLU A 215 -19.89 20.33 8.78
C GLU A 215 -19.99 20.53 7.25
N SER A 216 -18.86 20.76 6.58
CA SER A 216 -18.81 20.97 5.14
C SER A 216 -18.97 19.65 4.38
N LYS A 217 -19.62 19.73 3.20
CA LYS A 217 -19.62 18.62 2.23
C LYS A 217 -18.44 18.67 1.26
N SER A 218 -17.70 19.78 1.20
CA SER A 218 -16.47 19.83 0.40
C SER A 218 -15.39 18.98 1.07
N LEU A 219 -14.69 18.19 0.27
CA LEU A 219 -13.54 17.41 0.71
C LEU A 219 -12.35 17.71 -0.23
N PRO A 220 -11.40 18.56 0.19
CA PRO A 220 -10.15 18.79 -0.53
C PRO A 220 -9.41 17.48 -0.79
N PHE A 221 -8.93 17.28 -2.01
CA PHE A 221 -8.41 15.99 -2.48
C PHE A 221 -7.05 16.13 -3.16
N SER A 222 -6.06 15.43 -2.62
CA SER A 222 -4.66 15.46 -3.05
C SER A 222 -4.17 14.07 -3.50
N ASN A 223 -3.44 14.04 -4.63
CA ASN A 223 -2.93 12.81 -5.25
C ASN A 223 -1.39 12.82 -5.42
N PRO A 224 -0.58 12.86 -4.33
CA PRO A 224 0.87 12.79 -4.43
C PRO A 224 1.34 11.42 -4.90
N ARG A 225 2.29 11.38 -5.85
CA ARG A 225 2.91 10.15 -6.36
C ARG A 225 4.43 10.20 -6.32
N VAL A 226 5.06 9.10 -5.95
CA VAL A 226 6.52 8.94 -5.87
C VAL A 226 6.97 7.68 -6.59
N LEU A 227 8.03 7.79 -7.38
CA LEU A 227 8.75 6.68 -7.99
C LEU A 227 10.18 6.64 -7.47
N VAL A 228 10.57 5.52 -6.87
CA VAL A 228 11.92 5.24 -6.37
C VAL A 228 12.55 4.16 -7.22
N LEU A 229 13.67 4.47 -7.85
CA LEU A 229 14.48 3.57 -8.65
C LEU A 229 15.85 3.44 -7.98
N VAL A 230 16.14 2.26 -7.43
CA VAL A 230 17.45 1.95 -6.85
C VAL A 230 18.11 0.91 -7.73
N GLU A 231 19.11 1.33 -8.49
CA GLU A 231 19.84 0.45 -9.40
C GLU A 231 20.69 -0.58 -8.63
N LYS A 232 21.23 -1.55 -9.37
CA LYS A 232 22.06 -2.65 -8.88
C LYS A 232 23.03 -2.23 -7.76
N GLY A 233 22.97 -2.90 -6.61
CA GLY A 233 23.84 -2.64 -5.46
C GLY A 233 23.74 -1.24 -4.84
N GLY A 234 22.76 -0.42 -5.22
CA GLY A 234 22.49 0.87 -4.59
C GLY A 234 21.86 0.69 -3.20
N GLU A 235 22.09 1.64 -2.29
CA GLU A 235 21.52 1.62 -0.94
C GLU A 235 20.93 2.98 -0.57
N ILE A 236 19.70 3.01 -0.07
CA ILE A 236 19.05 4.23 0.41
C ILE A 236 18.10 3.96 1.59
N SER A 237 18.00 4.91 2.51
CA SER A 237 16.94 4.96 3.52
C SER A 237 15.95 6.08 3.17
N ILE A 238 14.66 5.79 3.22
CA ILE A 238 13.57 6.71 2.89
C ILE A 238 12.60 6.80 4.08
N VAL A 239 12.10 8.01 4.33
CA VAL A 239 11.21 8.32 5.46
C VAL A 239 9.99 9.06 4.93
N GLU A 240 8.85 8.37 4.78
CA GLU A 240 7.57 9.01 4.49
C GLU A 240 6.94 9.54 5.78
N GLU A 241 6.68 10.85 5.86
CA GLU A 241 5.92 11.47 6.95
C GLU A 241 4.67 12.17 6.44
N TYR A 242 3.48 11.75 6.89
CA TYR A 242 2.20 12.40 6.58
C TYR A 242 1.68 13.17 7.78
N VAL A 243 1.51 14.49 7.63
CA VAL A 243 1.09 15.41 8.71
C VAL A 243 0.03 16.41 8.26
N SER A 244 -0.76 16.92 9.21
CA SER A 244 -1.62 18.10 8.99
C SER A 244 -0.75 19.37 9.00
N GLY A 245 -0.93 20.24 8.02
CA GLY A 245 -0.21 21.51 7.86
C GLY A 245 -0.83 22.70 8.59
N GLY A 246 -1.95 22.49 9.29
CA GLY A 246 -2.67 23.52 10.04
C GLY A 246 -3.40 22.89 11.23
N ASP A 247 -4.67 23.24 11.38
CA ASP A 247 -5.52 22.66 12.43
C ASP A 247 -5.59 21.11 12.31
N LYS A 248 -5.51 20.43 13.45
CA LYS A 248 -5.57 18.97 13.57
C LYS A 248 -6.98 18.42 13.34
N ASP A 249 -7.99 19.28 13.23
CA ASP A 249 -9.40 18.90 13.11
C ASP A 249 -10.02 19.03 11.70
N LYS A 250 -9.23 19.42 10.69
CA LYS A 250 -9.72 19.59 9.30
C LYS A 250 -10.05 18.28 8.58
N CYS A 251 -11.00 18.34 7.66
CA CYS A 251 -11.37 17.27 6.74
C CYS A 251 -10.66 17.46 5.39
N TYR A 252 -9.98 16.42 4.91
CA TYR A 252 -9.36 16.34 3.59
C TYR A 252 -9.15 14.86 3.23
N TRP A 253 -8.86 14.59 1.96
CA TRP A 253 -8.47 13.28 1.47
C TRP A 253 -7.09 13.32 0.83
N THR A 254 -6.18 12.50 1.34
CA THR A 254 -4.89 12.19 0.71
C THR A 254 -4.96 10.79 0.11
N ASN A 255 -4.75 10.68 -1.20
CA ASN A 255 -4.65 9.42 -1.93
C ASN A 255 -3.26 9.31 -2.55
N SER A 256 -2.35 8.66 -1.85
CA SER A 256 -0.92 8.67 -2.19
C SER A 256 -0.47 7.33 -2.76
N VAL A 257 0.44 7.38 -3.74
CA VAL A 257 1.07 6.20 -4.34
C VAL A 257 2.59 6.34 -4.23
N MET A 258 3.25 5.27 -3.79
CA MET A 258 4.70 5.11 -3.91
C MET A 258 5.01 3.83 -4.68
N GLU A 259 5.94 3.92 -5.61
CA GLU A 259 6.46 2.81 -6.40
C GLU A 259 7.96 2.68 -6.10
N VAL A 260 8.43 1.47 -5.81
CA VAL A 260 9.83 1.21 -5.43
C VAL A 260 10.37 0.03 -6.24
N VAL A 261 11.38 0.28 -7.07
CA VAL A 261 12.14 -0.77 -7.76
C VAL A 261 13.47 -0.95 -7.04
N VAL A 262 13.70 -2.14 -6.51
CA VAL A 262 14.92 -2.51 -5.79
C VAL A 262 15.72 -3.47 -6.67
N GLY A 263 16.73 -2.93 -7.36
CA GLY A 263 17.58 -3.65 -8.31
C GLY A 263 18.45 -4.75 -7.66
N GLU A 264 19.13 -5.54 -8.51
CA GLU A 264 19.96 -6.67 -8.06
C GLU A 264 20.92 -6.29 -6.93
N GLY A 265 20.81 -6.94 -5.76
CA GLY A 265 21.66 -6.67 -4.59
C GLY A 265 21.47 -5.30 -3.92
N ALA A 266 20.51 -4.49 -4.38
CA ALA A 266 20.22 -3.18 -3.80
C ALA A 266 19.45 -3.28 -2.47
N LYS A 267 19.49 -2.22 -1.66
CA LYS A 267 18.85 -2.17 -0.34
C LYS A 267 18.03 -0.90 -0.14
N VAL A 268 16.79 -1.07 0.31
CA VAL A 268 15.89 0.04 0.67
C VAL A 268 15.35 -0.16 2.08
N ASN A 269 15.61 0.81 2.95
CA ASN A 269 14.99 0.90 4.27
C ASN A 269 13.90 1.97 4.23
N HIS A 270 12.64 1.59 4.36
CA HIS A 270 11.48 2.44 4.19
C HIS A 270 10.73 2.65 5.52
N SER A 271 11.03 3.76 6.20
CA SER A 271 10.27 4.23 7.36
C SER A 271 9.02 5.00 6.91
N TYR A 272 7.86 4.73 7.49
CA TYR A 272 6.59 5.39 7.18
C TYR A 272 5.86 5.79 8.47
N ILE A 273 5.41 7.04 8.53
CA ILE A 273 4.75 7.64 9.70
C ILE A 273 3.51 8.41 9.24
N GLN A 274 2.34 7.98 9.71
CA GLN A 274 1.05 8.62 9.42
C GLN A 274 0.47 9.25 10.70
N ASN A 275 0.36 10.57 10.68
CA ASN A 275 -0.13 11.42 11.78
C ASN A 275 -0.91 12.64 11.21
N GLN A 276 -1.84 12.37 10.30
CA GLN A 276 -2.77 13.38 9.78
C GLN A 276 -3.98 13.58 10.73
N SER A 277 -4.80 14.60 10.44
CA SER A 277 -6.05 14.89 11.16
C SER A 277 -6.89 13.63 11.41
N PHE A 278 -7.51 13.52 12.60
CA PHE A 278 -8.44 12.43 12.91
C PHE A 278 -9.74 12.48 12.09
N ASN A 279 -9.95 13.51 11.27
CA ASN A 279 -11.07 13.64 10.34
C ASN A 279 -10.64 13.47 8.88
N ALA A 280 -9.34 13.26 8.61
CA ALA A 280 -8.83 13.02 7.27
C ALA A 280 -9.20 11.62 6.75
N ALA A 281 -9.29 11.50 5.43
CA ALA A 281 -9.17 10.22 4.75
C ALA A 281 -7.74 10.08 4.22
N HIS A 282 -7.11 8.94 4.51
CA HIS A 282 -5.81 8.57 4.00
C HIS A 282 -5.93 7.23 3.29
N ILE A 283 -5.60 7.19 2.01
CA ILE A 283 -5.49 5.95 1.23
C ILE A 283 -4.10 5.93 0.62
N LYS A 284 -3.28 4.94 0.99
CA LYS A 284 -1.92 4.72 0.49
C LYS A 284 -1.87 3.47 -0.35
N TRP A 285 -1.14 3.55 -1.44
CA TRP A 285 -0.59 2.40 -2.14
C TRP A 285 0.93 2.45 -2.09
N THR A 286 1.54 1.30 -1.82
CA THR A 286 2.99 1.09 -1.90
C THR A 286 3.21 -0.16 -2.76
N TRP A 287 3.72 0.02 -3.98
CA TRP A 287 4.12 -1.08 -4.86
C TRP A 287 5.65 -1.23 -4.79
N VAL A 288 6.13 -2.47 -4.61
CA VAL A 288 7.55 -2.78 -4.51
C VAL A 288 7.88 -3.94 -5.44
N GLU A 289 8.90 -3.76 -6.27
CA GLU A 289 9.49 -4.80 -7.10
C GLU A 289 10.91 -5.12 -6.60
N GLN A 290 11.19 -6.40 -6.33
CA GLN A 290 12.45 -6.87 -5.76
C GLN A 290 13.19 -7.82 -6.71
N GLU A 291 14.31 -7.34 -7.27
CA GLU A 291 15.25 -8.15 -8.06
C GLU A 291 16.17 -9.02 -7.18
N SER A 292 17.00 -9.86 -7.81
CA SER A 292 17.79 -10.89 -7.14
C SER A 292 18.71 -10.34 -6.04
N ASN A 293 18.81 -11.03 -4.90
CA ASN A 293 19.61 -10.63 -3.73
C ASN A 293 19.25 -9.25 -3.12
N SER A 294 18.14 -8.63 -3.52
CA SER A 294 17.73 -7.32 -2.98
C SER A 294 17.18 -7.43 -1.55
N THR A 295 17.27 -6.33 -0.80
CA THR A 295 16.71 -6.20 0.56
C THR A 295 15.71 -5.04 0.60
N TYR A 296 14.50 -5.30 1.11
CA TYR A 296 13.50 -4.27 1.38
C TYR A 296 13.01 -4.41 2.82
N GLU A 297 13.33 -3.42 3.66
CA GLU A 297 12.79 -3.30 5.02
C GLU A 297 11.76 -2.17 5.02
N HIS A 298 10.57 -2.41 5.58
CA HIS A 298 9.55 -1.40 5.76
C HIS A 298 9.03 -1.37 7.20
N ILE A 299 9.03 -0.19 7.79
CA ILE A 299 8.61 0.03 9.19
C ILE A 299 7.57 1.13 9.20
N GLU A 300 6.36 0.81 9.64
CA GLU A 300 5.19 1.70 9.57
C GLU A 300 4.62 1.98 10.96
N VAL A 301 4.27 3.25 11.21
CA VAL A 301 3.39 3.66 12.31
C VAL A 301 2.23 4.50 11.77
N SER A 302 1.00 4.02 11.92
CA SER A 302 -0.22 4.74 11.51
C SER A 302 -1.14 5.01 12.70
N THR A 303 -1.57 6.26 12.84
CA THR A 303 -2.31 6.74 14.03
C THR A 303 -3.35 7.81 13.73
N GLY A 304 -3.24 8.51 12.60
CA GLY A 304 -4.14 9.58 12.17
C GLY A 304 -5.23 9.08 11.20
N GLY A 305 -6.05 10.01 10.73
CA GLY A 305 -7.17 9.71 9.81
C GLY A 305 -8.41 9.13 10.50
N LYS A 306 -9.58 9.51 10.01
CA LYS A 306 -10.87 8.83 10.27
C LYS A 306 -10.92 7.50 9.54
N LEU A 307 -10.38 7.48 8.33
CA LEU A 307 -10.03 6.28 7.58
C LEU A 307 -8.56 6.41 7.22
N SER A 308 -7.73 5.47 7.67
CA SER A 308 -6.37 5.28 7.16
C SER A 308 -6.29 3.87 6.60
N ARG A 309 -6.12 3.77 5.28
CA ARG A 309 -5.93 2.50 4.57
C ARG A 309 -4.59 2.48 3.86
N HIS A 310 -3.75 1.51 4.18
CA HIS A 310 -2.50 1.24 3.46
C HIS A 310 -2.62 -0.09 2.70
N ASN A 311 -2.45 -0.07 1.39
CA ASN A 311 -2.26 -1.24 0.55
C ASN A 311 -0.77 -1.35 0.19
N ILE A 312 -0.03 -2.30 0.78
CA ILE A 312 1.35 -2.62 0.39
C ILE A 312 1.38 -3.92 -0.43
N HIS A 313 2.01 -3.87 -1.60
CA HIS A 313 2.18 -5.02 -2.49
C HIS A 313 3.65 -5.15 -2.87
N ILE A 314 4.22 -6.33 -2.64
CA ILE A 314 5.62 -6.65 -2.92
C ILE A 314 5.68 -7.85 -3.87
N GLN A 315 6.35 -7.68 -4.99
CA GLN A 315 6.54 -8.69 -6.02
C GLN A 315 8.02 -9.05 -6.13
N GLN A 316 8.31 -10.34 -5.93
CA GLN A 316 9.65 -10.89 -6.11
C GLN A 316 9.89 -11.24 -7.58
N VAL A 317 10.83 -10.55 -8.24
CA VAL A 317 11.21 -10.79 -9.64
C VAL A 317 12.61 -11.42 -9.79
N GLY A 318 13.34 -11.65 -8.69
CA GLY A 318 14.56 -12.46 -8.67
C GLY A 318 14.72 -13.30 -7.39
N PRO A 319 15.62 -14.30 -7.37
CA PRO A 319 15.85 -15.17 -6.21
C PRO A 319 16.59 -14.45 -5.06
N ASP A 320 16.66 -15.12 -3.91
CA ASP A 320 17.50 -14.68 -2.76
C ASP A 320 17.11 -13.31 -2.16
N THR A 321 15.86 -12.86 -2.35
CA THR A 321 15.37 -11.57 -1.81
C THR A 321 15.09 -11.64 -0.32
N VAL A 322 15.31 -10.53 0.38
CA VAL A 322 14.93 -10.33 1.78
C VAL A 322 13.86 -9.24 1.88
N THR A 323 12.77 -9.54 2.58
CA THR A 323 11.64 -8.62 2.80
C THR A 323 11.25 -8.59 4.28
N GLU A 324 11.38 -7.46 4.95
CA GLU A 324 10.96 -7.31 6.36
C GLU A 324 9.88 -6.23 6.49
N LEU A 325 8.72 -6.57 7.04
CA LEU A 325 7.59 -5.66 7.24
C LEU A 325 7.23 -5.56 8.72
N SER A 326 7.36 -4.38 9.32
CA SER A 326 7.11 -4.16 10.74
C SER A 326 6.14 -3.00 10.94
N THR A 327 4.87 -3.28 11.19
CA THR A 327 3.80 -2.25 11.16
C THR A 327 3.10 -2.14 12.51
N PHE A 328 2.84 -0.91 12.95
CA PHE A 328 2.11 -0.61 14.18
C PHE A 328 0.97 0.39 13.94
N HIS A 329 -0.26 -0.02 14.17
CA HIS A 329 -1.46 0.79 13.98
C HIS A 329 -2.16 1.09 15.32
N MET A 330 -2.66 2.31 15.51
CA MET A 330 -3.40 2.68 16.72
C MET A 330 -4.66 3.49 16.41
N CYS A 331 -5.80 3.07 16.97
CA CYS A 331 -7.05 3.82 16.95
C CYS A 331 -7.32 4.42 18.33
N VAL A 332 -7.41 5.74 18.44
CA VAL A 332 -7.74 6.46 19.69
C VAL A 332 -9.11 7.13 19.68
N SER A 333 -9.80 7.17 18.54
CA SER A 333 -11.15 7.75 18.42
C SER A 333 -12.04 6.96 17.46
N ASP A 334 -13.03 7.60 16.81
CA ASP A 334 -13.88 7.02 15.76
C ASP A 334 -13.07 6.89 14.44
N GLN A 335 -12.13 5.94 14.42
CA GLN A 335 -11.17 5.72 13.34
C GLN A 335 -11.20 4.28 12.84
N THR A 336 -10.99 4.11 11.53
CA THR A 336 -10.65 2.85 10.89
C THR A 336 -9.18 2.87 10.47
N GLN A 337 -8.35 2.01 11.07
CA GLN A 337 -6.99 1.72 10.60
C GLN A 337 -6.99 0.39 9.84
N ASP A 338 -6.49 0.39 8.61
CA ASP A 338 -6.69 -0.71 7.65
C ASP A 338 -5.39 -1.00 6.89
N LEU A 339 -4.80 -2.18 7.11
CA LEU A 339 -3.59 -2.63 6.42
C LEU A 339 -3.88 -3.85 5.55
N HIS A 340 -3.79 -3.66 4.24
CA HIS A 340 -3.72 -4.73 3.27
C HIS A 340 -2.27 -4.93 2.85
N SER A 341 -1.78 -6.15 2.99
CA SER A 341 -0.43 -6.53 2.60
C SER A 341 -0.47 -7.75 1.68
N ARG A 342 0.25 -7.67 0.57
CA ARG A 342 0.33 -8.74 -0.42
C ARG A 342 1.77 -8.99 -0.85
N LEU A 343 2.29 -10.18 -0.57
CA LEU A 343 3.62 -10.62 -0.98
C LEU A 343 3.45 -11.73 -2.01
N VAL A 344 4.03 -11.54 -3.19
CA VAL A 344 4.05 -12.56 -4.25
C VAL A 344 5.49 -13.01 -4.46
N LEU A 345 5.75 -14.27 -4.11
CA LEU A 345 7.05 -14.92 -4.18
C LEU A 345 7.04 -15.90 -5.37
N ASP A 346 7.80 -15.55 -6.41
CA ASP A 346 7.90 -16.32 -7.65
C ASP A 346 9.27 -17.02 -7.83
N HIS A 347 10.27 -16.63 -7.06
CA HIS A 347 11.66 -17.04 -7.25
C HIS A 347 12.24 -17.71 -5.99
N PRO A 348 13.20 -18.64 -6.14
CA PRO A 348 13.65 -19.46 -5.03
C PRO A 348 14.43 -18.66 -3.97
N ARG A 349 14.46 -19.22 -2.75
CA ARG A 349 15.23 -18.70 -1.59
C ARG A 349 14.82 -17.30 -1.10
N GLY A 350 13.61 -16.86 -1.42
CA GLY A 350 13.04 -15.63 -0.84
C GLY A 350 12.82 -15.78 0.67
N VAL A 351 13.22 -14.78 1.44
CA VAL A 351 12.97 -14.68 2.88
C VAL A 351 12.04 -13.51 3.13
N SER A 352 10.91 -13.76 3.80
CA SER A 352 9.99 -12.70 4.21
C SER A 352 9.59 -12.84 5.68
N GLN A 353 9.61 -11.73 6.43
CA GLN A 353 9.13 -11.67 7.80
C GLN A 353 8.20 -10.47 7.97
N GLN A 354 6.97 -10.71 8.38
CA GLN A 354 5.97 -9.69 8.61
C GLN A 354 5.48 -9.73 10.06
N ILE A 355 5.49 -8.57 10.71
CA ILE A 355 4.87 -8.33 12.00
C ILE A 355 3.88 -7.17 11.84
N HIS A 356 2.61 -7.43 12.16
CA HIS A 356 1.59 -6.39 12.32
C HIS A 356 1.14 -6.34 13.77
N LYS A 357 1.22 -5.15 14.37
CA LYS A 357 0.69 -4.85 15.69
C LYS A 357 -0.40 -3.81 15.60
N CYS A 358 -1.50 -4.03 16.32
CA CYS A 358 -2.58 -3.04 16.41
C CYS A 358 -3.05 -2.82 17.85
N ILE A 359 -3.43 -1.59 18.18
CA ILE A 359 -4.12 -1.24 19.43
C ILE A 359 -5.38 -0.45 19.10
N VAL A 360 -6.55 -0.95 19.50
CA VAL A 360 -7.82 -0.23 19.39
C VAL A 360 -8.22 0.22 20.79
N ALA A 361 -7.98 1.50 21.07
CA ALA A 361 -8.13 2.11 22.39
C ALA A 361 -9.50 2.76 22.62
N HIS A 362 -10.35 2.86 21.59
CA HIS A 362 -11.64 3.54 21.65
C HIS A 362 -12.79 2.61 21.24
N SER A 363 -13.95 2.79 21.88
CA SER A 363 -15.14 1.94 21.72
C SER A 363 -15.78 1.96 20.31
N SER A 364 -15.59 3.02 19.51
CA SER A 364 -15.96 3.08 18.09
C SER A 364 -14.80 2.78 17.14
N GLY A 365 -13.61 2.50 17.67
CA GLY A 365 -12.43 2.23 16.86
C GLY A 365 -12.53 0.88 16.13
N GLN A 366 -12.01 0.85 14.92
CA GLN A 366 -11.92 -0.34 14.09
C GLN A 366 -10.51 -0.51 13.54
N ALA A 367 -10.03 -1.75 13.55
CA ALA A 367 -8.84 -2.17 12.83
C ALA A 367 -9.13 -3.30 11.83
N VAL A 368 -8.37 -3.31 10.74
CA VAL A 368 -8.43 -4.33 9.69
C VAL A 368 -6.99 -4.71 9.29
N PHE A 369 -6.73 -6.01 9.20
CA PHE A 369 -5.50 -6.54 8.64
C PHE A 369 -5.81 -7.69 7.68
N ASP A 370 -5.51 -7.51 6.40
CA ASP A 370 -5.49 -8.57 5.39
C ASP A 370 -4.04 -8.83 4.98
N GLY A 371 -3.52 -10.00 5.33
CA GLY A 371 -2.13 -10.37 5.05
C GLY A 371 -2.09 -11.57 4.13
N ASN A 372 -1.70 -11.35 2.88
CA ASN A 372 -1.72 -12.36 1.82
C ASN A 372 -0.30 -12.67 1.34
N VAL A 373 0.18 -13.89 1.58
CA VAL A 373 1.45 -14.37 1.02
C VAL A 373 1.18 -15.49 0.03
N GLN A 374 1.57 -15.25 -1.22
CA GLN A 374 1.47 -16.21 -2.32
C GLN A 374 2.87 -16.72 -2.66
N VAL A 375 3.08 -18.02 -2.52
CA VAL A 375 4.35 -18.71 -2.81
C VAL A 375 4.14 -19.62 -4.01
N ASN A 376 4.50 -19.12 -5.20
CA ASN A 376 4.26 -19.80 -6.46
C ASN A 376 5.23 -20.97 -6.66
N ARG A 377 4.91 -21.87 -7.62
CA ARG A 377 5.58 -23.18 -7.80
C ARG A 377 7.11 -23.11 -7.88
N TYR A 378 7.68 -22.04 -8.41
CA TYR A 378 9.13 -21.89 -8.58
C TYR A 378 9.84 -21.25 -7.38
N ALA A 379 9.11 -20.70 -6.41
CA ALA A 379 9.62 -20.12 -5.17
C ALA A 379 9.98 -21.18 -4.13
N GLN A 380 10.78 -22.17 -4.53
CA GLN A 380 11.32 -23.23 -3.68
C GLN A 380 12.35 -22.63 -2.70
N GLN A 381 12.51 -23.26 -1.54
CA GLN A 381 13.34 -22.79 -0.41
C GLN A 381 12.91 -21.45 0.18
N THR A 382 11.66 -21.03 -0.05
CA THR A 382 11.07 -19.85 0.57
C THR A 382 10.97 -20.01 2.10
N ASN A 383 11.30 -18.95 2.84
CA ASN A 383 11.10 -18.85 4.28
C ASN A 383 10.23 -17.62 4.62
N ALA A 384 8.94 -17.83 4.86
CA ALA A 384 7.95 -16.78 5.06
C ALA A 384 7.29 -16.86 6.46
N GLY A 385 7.31 -15.76 7.21
CA GLY A 385 6.64 -15.63 8.51
C GLY A 385 5.69 -14.43 8.54
N GLN A 386 4.48 -14.61 9.08
CA GLN A 386 3.51 -13.54 9.27
C GLN A 386 2.88 -13.59 10.67
N LEU A 387 3.16 -12.60 11.52
CA LEU A 387 2.66 -12.52 12.89
C LEU A 387 1.78 -11.27 13.06
N THR A 388 0.51 -11.48 13.42
CA THR A 388 -0.40 -10.40 13.82
C THR A 388 -0.70 -10.49 15.31
N ARG A 389 -0.58 -9.37 16.02
CA ARG A 389 -1.01 -9.23 17.42
C ARG A 389 -1.86 -7.97 17.56
N SER A 390 -3.02 -8.06 18.19
CA SER A 390 -3.90 -6.90 18.39
C SER A 390 -4.42 -6.81 19.82
N LEU A 391 -4.41 -5.61 20.38
CA LEU A 391 -5.03 -5.30 21.68
C LEU A 391 -6.36 -4.56 21.48
N LEU A 392 -7.40 -5.06 22.13
CA LEU A 392 -8.71 -4.40 22.28
C LEU A 392 -8.80 -3.89 23.72
N LEU A 393 -8.82 -2.56 23.91
CA LEU A 393 -8.82 -1.97 25.26
C LEU A 393 -10.20 -1.54 25.76
N GLU A 394 -11.22 -1.63 24.89
CA GLU A 394 -12.61 -1.17 25.12
C GLU A 394 -13.63 -2.21 24.59
N PRO A 395 -14.77 -2.48 25.28
CA PRO A 395 -15.65 -3.61 24.95
C PRO A 395 -16.35 -3.59 23.58
N ARG A 396 -16.37 -2.46 22.89
CA ARG A 396 -16.96 -2.31 21.53
C ARG A 396 -15.93 -2.13 20.42
N ALA A 397 -14.65 -1.98 20.78
CA ALA A 397 -13.56 -1.92 19.82
C ALA A 397 -13.55 -3.17 18.93
N THR A 398 -13.21 -3.02 17.65
CA THR A 398 -13.21 -4.15 16.70
C THR A 398 -11.87 -4.29 15.98
N VAL A 399 -11.42 -5.53 15.80
CA VAL A 399 -10.26 -5.89 14.99
C VAL A 399 -10.68 -7.04 14.07
N ASN A 400 -10.40 -6.90 12.78
CA ASN A 400 -10.68 -7.93 11.77
C ASN A 400 -9.35 -8.40 11.16
N VAL A 401 -8.90 -9.60 11.52
CA VAL A 401 -7.63 -10.17 11.02
C VAL A 401 -7.90 -11.31 10.05
N LYS A 402 -7.29 -11.26 8.87
CA LYS A 402 -7.48 -12.22 7.77
C LYS A 402 -6.10 -12.60 7.18
N PRO A 403 -5.36 -13.52 7.82
CA PRO A 403 -4.13 -14.06 7.25
C PRO A 403 -4.46 -15.11 6.18
N ASN A 404 -3.82 -15.01 5.02
CA ASN A 404 -4.04 -15.87 3.85
C ASN A 404 -2.68 -16.36 3.33
N LEU A 405 -2.42 -17.67 3.37
CA LEU A 405 -1.25 -18.28 2.72
C LEU A 405 -1.71 -19.10 1.50
N GLN A 406 -1.11 -18.84 0.34
CA GLN A 406 -1.34 -19.58 -0.90
C GLN A 406 -0.02 -20.20 -1.34
N ILE A 407 0.23 -21.45 -0.94
CA ILE A 407 1.51 -22.13 -1.13
C ILE A 407 1.35 -23.19 -2.23
N ILE A 408 2.15 -23.08 -3.29
CA ILE A 408 2.18 -23.99 -4.45
C ILE A 408 3.56 -24.68 -4.58
N ALA A 409 4.61 -24.12 -3.97
CA ALA A 409 5.93 -24.76 -3.85
C ALA A 409 5.96 -25.80 -2.71
N ASP A 410 6.82 -26.82 -2.85
CA ASP A 410 6.87 -27.98 -1.95
C ASP A 410 7.93 -27.81 -0.85
N ASP A 411 9.15 -27.39 -1.21
CA ASP A 411 10.26 -27.17 -0.28
C ASP A 411 10.19 -25.76 0.31
N VAL A 412 9.33 -25.52 1.30
CA VAL A 412 9.16 -24.20 1.91
C VAL A 412 8.99 -24.25 3.42
N LYS A 413 9.32 -23.14 4.08
CA LYS A 413 9.03 -22.88 5.50
C LYS A 413 8.12 -21.67 5.60
N CYS A 414 6.81 -21.91 5.66
CA CYS A 414 5.82 -20.85 5.75
C CYS A 414 5.03 -20.96 7.05
N SER A 415 4.83 -19.84 7.74
CA SER A 415 4.05 -19.79 8.97
C SER A 415 3.23 -18.51 9.05
N HIS A 416 2.05 -18.59 9.68
CA HIS A 416 1.33 -17.42 10.14
C HIS A 416 0.81 -17.62 11.57
N GLY A 417 0.61 -16.53 12.29
CA GLY A 417 -0.04 -16.51 13.60
C GLY A 417 -0.82 -15.22 13.79
N ALA A 418 -2.00 -15.32 14.40
CA ALA A 418 -2.83 -14.18 14.77
C ALA A 418 -3.28 -14.31 16.22
N ALA A 419 -3.13 -13.24 17.01
CA ALA A 419 -3.62 -13.16 18.38
C ALA A 419 -4.38 -11.85 18.59
N ILE A 420 -5.52 -11.93 19.26
CA ILE A 420 -6.33 -10.78 19.69
C ILE A 420 -6.58 -10.95 21.19
N SER A 421 -6.26 -9.94 21.99
CA SER A 421 -6.44 -9.97 23.46
C SER A 421 -6.79 -8.59 24.03
N ASP A 422 -7.15 -8.55 25.31
CA ASP A 422 -7.02 -7.33 26.14
C ASP A 422 -5.61 -7.34 26.78
N LEU A 423 -5.33 -6.39 27.66
CA LEU A 423 -4.20 -6.42 28.59
C LEU A 423 -4.40 -7.52 29.64
N GLU A 424 -3.35 -8.30 29.90
CA GLU A 424 -3.39 -9.39 30.87
C GLU A 424 -3.55 -8.85 32.31
N GLU A 425 -4.60 -9.31 33.01
CA GLU A 425 -4.88 -8.90 34.39
C GLU A 425 -3.73 -9.26 35.35
N ASP A 426 -3.04 -10.39 35.13
CA ASP A 426 -1.88 -10.82 35.91
C ASP A 426 -0.70 -9.85 35.77
N GLN A 427 -0.47 -9.31 34.56
CA GLN A 427 0.57 -8.29 34.33
C GLN A 427 0.21 -7.00 35.09
N LEU A 428 -1.04 -6.53 34.94
CA LEU A 428 -1.54 -5.35 35.67
C LEU A 428 -1.47 -5.54 37.19
N PHE A 429 -1.81 -6.73 37.70
CA PHE A 429 -1.71 -7.07 39.11
C PHE A 429 -0.25 -7.06 39.59
N TYR A 430 0.68 -7.60 38.81
CA TYR A 430 2.12 -7.63 39.14
C TYR A 430 2.74 -6.22 39.25
N PHE A 431 2.31 -5.28 38.40
CA PHE A 431 2.67 -3.86 38.52
C PHE A 431 2.06 -3.23 39.78
N ARG A 432 0.76 -3.44 40.02
CA ARG A 432 0.04 -2.89 41.19
C ARG A 432 0.57 -3.42 42.53
N ALA A 433 0.98 -4.67 42.58
CA ALA A 433 1.64 -5.27 43.75
C ALA A 433 2.99 -4.61 44.11
N ARG A 434 3.58 -3.82 43.20
CA ARG A 434 4.80 -3.02 43.42
C ARG A 434 4.52 -1.54 43.69
N GLY A 435 3.26 -1.17 43.92
CA GLY A 435 2.86 0.20 44.21
C GLY A 435 2.75 1.11 42.98
N ILE A 436 2.84 0.55 41.77
CA ILE A 436 2.59 1.30 40.52
C ILE A 436 1.08 1.34 40.32
N ASP A 437 0.52 2.52 40.08
CA ASP A 437 -0.92 2.68 39.88
C ASP A 437 -1.40 2.01 38.58
N ALA A 438 -2.71 1.79 38.47
CA ALA A 438 -3.29 1.05 37.35
C ALA A 438 -3.19 1.79 36.00
N GLU A 439 -3.16 3.12 35.99
CA GLU A 439 -3.04 3.92 34.78
C GLU A 439 -1.61 3.88 34.25
N THR A 440 -0.62 4.12 35.11
CA THR A 440 0.81 3.98 34.78
C THR A 440 1.13 2.56 34.32
N ALA A 441 0.57 1.54 34.97
CA ALA A 441 0.73 0.14 34.56
C ALA A 441 0.15 -0.12 33.16
N ARG A 442 -1.08 0.35 32.87
CA ARG A 442 -1.68 0.26 31.52
C ARG A 442 -0.82 0.98 30.48
N LYS A 443 -0.44 2.25 30.71
CA LYS A 443 0.43 3.04 29.82
C LYS A 443 1.75 2.31 29.53
N ALA A 444 2.39 1.72 30.54
CA ALA A 444 3.64 0.98 30.38
C ALA A 444 3.48 -0.27 29.50
N LEU A 445 2.43 -1.08 29.74
CA LEU A 445 2.16 -2.27 28.93
C LEU A 445 1.84 -1.92 27.47
N ILE A 446 0.97 -0.94 27.24
CA ILE A 446 0.57 -0.48 25.90
C ILE A 446 1.79 0.09 25.14
N PHE A 447 2.64 0.88 25.80
CA PHE A 447 3.88 1.36 25.20
C PHE A 447 4.86 0.22 24.88
N SER A 448 5.04 -0.75 25.78
CA SER A 448 5.90 -1.92 25.54
C SER A 448 5.42 -2.79 24.37
N PHE A 449 4.10 -2.84 24.15
CA PHE A 449 3.52 -3.53 23.00
C PHE A 449 3.90 -2.84 21.69
N ALA A 450 3.81 -1.51 21.62
CA ALA A 450 4.22 -0.74 20.45
C ALA A 450 5.75 -0.79 20.21
N ALA A 451 6.55 -0.79 21.29
CA ALA A 451 8.01 -0.76 21.24
C ALA A 451 8.65 -1.86 20.36
N GLU A 452 8.08 -3.07 20.31
CA GLU A 452 8.56 -4.18 19.45
C GLU A 452 8.65 -3.82 17.95
N VAL A 453 7.86 -2.83 17.50
CA VAL A 453 7.93 -2.25 16.15
C VAL A 453 8.71 -0.94 16.15
N VAL A 454 8.49 -0.05 17.13
CA VAL A 454 9.13 1.27 17.18
C VAL A 454 10.65 1.16 17.33
N ASP A 455 11.16 0.18 18.08
CA ASP A 455 12.60 -0.06 18.24
C ASP A 455 13.31 -0.54 16.97
N ARG A 456 12.57 -0.81 15.89
CA ARG A 456 13.14 -1.18 14.60
C ARG A 456 13.53 0.03 13.76
N PHE A 457 12.93 1.21 13.98
CA PHE A 457 13.26 2.41 13.19
C PHE A 457 14.78 2.68 13.22
N PRO A 458 15.48 2.65 12.07
CA PRO A 458 16.95 2.67 12.04
C PRO A 458 17.51 4.03 12.46
N ASN A 459 16.78 5.12 12.21
CA ASN A 459 17.16 6.46 12.63
C ASN A 459 16.64 6.76 14.04
N ALA A 460 17.57 7.06 14.97
CA ALA A 460 17.25 7.32 16.37
C ALA A 460 16.41 8.60 16.61
N SER A 461 16.55 9.62 15.76
CA SER A 461 15.76 10.86 15.87
C SER A 461 14.30 10.60 15.51
N ILE A 462 14.07 9.84 14.43
CA ILE A 462 12.75 9.42 13.99
C ILE A 462 12.11 8.49 15.02
N ARG A 463 12.85 7.50 15.53
CA ARG A 463 12.39 6.63 16.62
C ARG A 463 11.91 7.44 17.82
N LYS A 464 12.72 8.36 18.33
CA LYS A 464 12.38 9.21 19.49
C LYS A 464 11.13 10.07 19.25
N LYS A 465 10.96 10.60 18.03
CA LYS A 465 9.78 11.36 17.61
C LYS A 465 8.52 10.48 17.63
N VAL A 466 8.61 9.26 17.09
CA VAL A 466 7.53 8.25 17.11
C VAL A 466 7.19 7.83 18.54
N GLU A 467 8.19 7.54 19.39
CA GLU A 467 7.97 7.23 20.81
C GLU A 467 7.24 8.35 21.55
N THR A 468 7.62 9.61 21.28
CA THR A 468 7.01 10.78 21.91
C THR A 468 5.55 10.92 21.49
N HIS A 469 5.26 10.81 20.19
CA HIS A 469 3.90 10.84 19.65
C HIS A 469 3.01 9.71 20.20
N ILE A 470 3.54 8.49 20.34
CA ILE A 470 2.80 7.38 20.96
C ILE A 470 2.53 7.65 22.44
N ARG A 471 3.47 8.24 23.18
CA ARG A 471 3.23 8.66 24.58
C ARG A 471 2.15 9.74 24.69
N GLU A 472 2.13 10.72 23.77
CA GLU A 472 1.08 11.75 23.69
C GLU A 472 -0.30 11.19 23.35
N LEU A 473 -0.38 10.10 22.56
CA LEU A 473 -1.63 9.38 22.27
C LEU A 473 -2.16 8.58 23.46
N LEU A 474 -1.31 8.26 24.43
CA LEU A 474 -1.67 7.47 25.62
C LEU A 474 -2.04 8.32 26.83
N ASP A 475 -1.94 9.66 26.75
CA ASP A 475 -2.17 10.55 27.89
C ASP A 475 -3.64 11.04 27.94
N PRO A 476 -4.40 10.79 29.03
CA PRO A 476 -5.84 11.05 29.09
C PRO A 476 -6.20 12.54 29.20
N SER A 477 -5.23 13.45 29.16
CA SER A 477 -5.45 14.90 29.05
C SER A 477 -5.81 15.36 27.63
N ARG A 478 -5.85 14.44 26.65
CA ARG A 478 -6.32 14.73 25.29
C ARG A 478 -7.86 14.56 25.23
N PRO A 479 -8.62 15.61 24.86
CA PRO A 479 -10.09 15.56 24.82
C PRO A 479 -10.64 14.77 23.63
#